data_AF-A0A7C4EIW7-F1
#
_entry.id   AF-A0A7C4EIW7-F1
#
_cell.length_a   1.000
_cell.length_b   1.000
_cell.length_c   1.000
_cell.angle_alpha   90.00
_cell.angle_beta   90.00
_cell.angle_gamma   90.00
#
_symmetry.space_group_name_H-M   'P 1'
#
loop_
_entity.id
_entity.type
_entity.pdbx_description
1 polymer ?
#
loop_
_entity_poly.entity_id
_entity_poly.type
_entity_poly.pdbx_seq_one_letter_code
_entity_poly.pdbx_strand_id
1 'polypeptide(L)'
;MPRTLLWLCLMLLAGPAVWAADPPAKAVVRKLPHLEIDVAAKTVRVECEAVNAEAALEFFLCAAGTQEHETVLRSAVKASHLHQALLMIGLQPGEPVRYVKSTNKWLPPQGPPLQITAEFERDGKNMSVPAYRLMRNVKTKKEMPALTWVFTGSRLMDDGKYAADVTGYLISVVNFDLTVIDIPELASSANETLEWEINPDTIPKQGAKVWLVIEPAGKVQAPHGDNPRQSDAEPASPPAQVGGGNDQPVLSPVKVDEQRIQELRRHWEKLVAPHAGALRQAAQTHYDVINALRREQQRLIDEADRIQRVIDELQRDYQDMTTPRPAPPQ
;
A
#
# COMPACT_ATOMS: atom_id res chain seq x y z
N MET A 1 -50.65 70.73 30.89
CA MET A 1 -49.47 71.09 30.05
C MET A 1 -48.27 70.28 30.58
N PRO A 2 -47.41 69.75 29.70
CA PRO A 2 -46.49 68.67 30.08
C PRO A 2 -45.21 69.17 30.75
N ARG A 3 -44.66 68.36 31.67
CA ARG A 3 -43.23 68.35 32.00
C ARG A 3 -42.75 66.91 31.86
N THR A 4 -41.93 66.66 30.86
CA THR A 4 -41.28 65.37 30.63
C THR A 4 -40.21 65.13 31.69
N LEU A 5 -40.17 63.92 32.26
CA LEU A 5 -39.08 63.47 33.09
C LEU A 5 -38.40 62.29 32.39
N LEU A 6 -37.16 62.50 31.95
CA LEU A 6 -36.37 61.50 31.23
C LEU A 6 -35.55 60.70 32.25
N TRP A 7 -35.80 59.40 32.39
CA TRP A 7 -34.94 58.50 33.15
C TRP A 7 -33.90 57.87 32.23
N LEU A 8 -32.62 58.05 32.58
CA LEU A 8 -31.49 57.58 31.79
C LEU A 8 -31.06 56.18 32.27
N CYS A 9 -31.48 55.13 31.58
CA CYS A 9 -30.95 53.77 31.83
C CYS A 9 -29.64 53.57 31.06
N LEU A 10 -28.52 53.63 31.78
CA LEU A 10 -27.21 53.26 31.27
C LEU A 10 -27.10 51.72 31.21
N MET A 11 -27.11 51.13 30.02
CA MET A 11 -26.70 49.74 29.82
C MET A 11 -25.33 49.67 29.13
N LEU A 12 -24.34 49.28 29.91
CA LEU A 12 -23.06 48.74 29.45
C LEU A 12 -23.15 47.22 29.57
N LEU A 13 -22.75 46.47 28.54
CA LEU A 13 -21.71 45.41 28.63
C LEU A 13 -21.60 44.52 27.38
N ALA A 14 -20.35 44.19 27.07
CA ALA A 14 -19.86 42.96 26.43
C ALA A 14 -20.51 42.48 25.12
N GLY A 15 -19.99 42.96 23.98
CA GLY A 15 -20.00 42.15 22.76
C GLY A 15 -19.05 40.94 22.90
N PRO A 16 -19.37 39.78 22.29
CA PRO A 16 -18.53 38.60 22.40
C PRO A 16 -17.19 38.82 21.68
N ALA A 17 -16.09 38.51 22.35
CA ALA A 17 -14.78 38.45 21.71
C ALA A 17 -14.76 37.26 20.74
N VAL A 18 -14.90 37.54 19.44
CA VAL A 18 -14.69 36.55 18.39
C VAL A 18 -13.20 36.23 18.37
N TRP A 19 -12.85 35.06 18.89
CA TRP A 19 -11.50 34.54 18.79
C TRP A 19 -11.26 34.17 17.31
N ALA A 20 -10.57 35.03 16.59
CA ALA A 20 -10.09 34.70 15.26
C ALA A 20 -9.13 33.52 15.39
N ALA A 21 -9.48 32.37 14.81
CA ALA A 21 -8.56 31.25 14.71
C ALA A 21 -7.40 31.64 13.79
N ASP A 22 -6.17 31.34 14.20
CA ASP A 22 -5.00 31.59 13.37
C ASP A 22 -5.13 30.85 12.02
N PRO A 23 -4.67 31.45 10.91
CA PRO A 23 -4.67 30.78 9.62
C PRO A 23 -3.83 29.49 9.70
N PRO A 24 -4.27 28.39 9.05
CA PRO A 24 -3.56 27.13 9.11
C PRO A 24 -2.12 27.30 8.63
N ALA A 25 -1.16 26.93 9.48
CA ALA A 25 0.26 27.02 9.17
C ALA A 25 0.56 26.28 7.85
N LYS A 26 1.35 26.89 6.96
CA LYS A 26 1.76 26.27 5.69
C LYS A 26 2.32 24.87 5.96
N ALA A 27 1.68 23.86 5.38
CA ALA A 27 2.09 22.48 5.55
C ALA A 27 3.55 22.28 5.08
N VAL A 28 4.38 21.73 5.97
CA VAL A 28 5.79 21.47 5.69
C VAL A 28 5.92 20.09 5.07
N VAL A 29 5.69 20.03 3.75
CA VAL A 29 5.90 18.81 2.96
C VAL A 29 7.40 18.52 2.89
N ARG A 30 7.81 17.41 3.50
CA ARG A 30 9.18 16.89 3.42
C ARG A 30 9.29 15.98 2.20
N LYS A 31 10.43 15.98 1.50
CA LYS A 31 10.66 15.08 0.37
C LYS A 31 11.77 14.08 0.69
N LEU A 32 11.51 12.81 0.39
CA LEU A 32 12.53 11.77 0.23
C LEU A 32 12.53 11.35 -1.26
N PRO A 33 13.53 10.60 -1.76
CA PRO A 33 13.50 10.10 -3.14
C PRO A 33 12.20 9.32 -3.42
N HIS A 34 11.46 9.77 -4.44
CA HIS A 34 10.15 9.23 -4.86
C HIS A 34 9.00 9.34 -3.83
N LEU A 35 9.14 10.21 -2.81
CA LEU A 35 8.17 10.40 -1.73
C LEU A 35 7.94 11.87 -1.37
N GLU A 36 6.69 12.23 -1.15
CA GLU A 36 6.29 13.47 -0.47
C GLU A 36 5.58 13.15 0.84
N ILE A 37 5.94 13.82 1.93
CA ILE A 37 5.49 13.50 3.28
C ILE A 37 4.94 14.76 3.93
N ASP A 38 3.63 14.82 4.10
CA ASP A 38 2.97 15.88 4.87
C ASP A 38 2.69 15.37 6.29
N VAL A 39 3.50 15.83 7.24
CA VAL A 39 3.38 15.45 8.66
C VAL A 39 2.15 16.09 9.32
N ALA A 40 1.68 17.24 8.81
CA ALA A 40 0.52 17.93 9.36
C ALA A 40 -0.79 17.28 8.88
N ALA A 41 -0.87 16.96 7.58
CA ALA A 41 -1.99 16.21 7.01
C ALA A 41 -1.95 14.69 7.32
N LYS A 42 -0.80 14.19 7.79
CA LYS A 42 -0.48 12.75 7.99
C LYS A 42 -0.58 11.93 6.71
N THR A 43 -0.03 12.47 5.63
CA THR A 43 -0.13 11.87 4.29
C THR A 43 1.26 11.55 3.74
N VAL A 44 1.40 10.38 3.12
CA VAL A 44 2.58 9.99 2.34
C VAL A 44 2.15 9.79 0.89
N ARG A 45 2.77 10.51 -0.05
CA ARG A 45 2.56 10.34 -1.50
C ARG A 45 3.76 9.63 -2.11
N VAL A 46 3.53 8.53 -2.84
CA VAL A 46 4.56 7.72 -3.50
C VAL A 46 4.48 7.91 -5.01
N GLU A 47 5.61 8.22 -5.66
CA GLU A 47 5.69 8.27 -7.13
C GLU A 47 5.71 6.84 -7.68
N CYS A 48 4.72 6.50 -8.51
CA CYS A 48 4.54 5.17 -9.10
C CYS A 48 4.32 5.23 -10.62
N GLU A 49 4.46 4.08 -11.27
CA GLU A 49 4.08 3.84 -12.66
C GLU A 49 3.16 2.63 -12.73
N ALA A 50 2.14 2.70 -13.60
CA ALA A 50 1.27 1.56 -13.86
C ALA A 50 1.97 0.46 -14.65
N VAL A 51 1.82 -0.78 -14.19
CA VAL A 51 2.36 -1.98 -14.85
C VAL A 51 1.21 -2.71 -15.55
N ASN A 52 1.53 -3.50 -16.58
CA ASN A 52 0.57 -4.34 -17.28
C ASN A 52 0.90 -5.81 -17.02
N ALA A 53 0.75 -6.23 -15.76
CA ALA A 53 0.89 -7.61 -15.36
C ALA A 53 -0.22 -8.46 -15.99
N GLU A 54 0.16 -9.50 -16.73
CA GLU A 54 -0.76 -10.46 -17.36
C GLU A 54 -1.01 -11.69 -16.47
N ALA A 55 -0.26 -11.84 -15.38
CA ALA A 55 -0.44 -12.88 -14.37
C ALA A 55 -1.47 -12.48 -13.30
N ALA A 56 -1.88 -13.45 -12.48
CA ALA A 56 -2.56 -13.15 -11.23
C ALA A 56 -1.62 -12.40 -10.28
N LEU A 57 -2.18 -11.55 -9.42
CA LEU A 57 -1.45 -10.58 -8.62
C LEU A 57 -1.08 -11.13 -7.25
N GLU A 58 0.20 -10.96 -6.89
CA GLU A 58 0.68 -11.08 -5.51
C GLU A 58 0.86 -9.70 -4.84
N PHE A 59 1.10 -8.66 -5.64
CA PHE A 59 1.41 -7.32 -5.14
C PHE A 59 0.52 -6.24 -5.75
N PHE A 60 0.23 -5.21 -4.94
CA PHE A 60 -0.31 -3.96 -5.44
C PHE A 60 0.82 -2.98 -5.83
N LEU A 61 1.92 -2.97 -5.06
CA LEU A 61 3.09 -2.15 -5.33
C LEU A 61 4.38 -2.92 -5.06
N CYS A 62 5.32 -2.87 -6.02
CA CYS A 62 6.67 -3.41 -5.87
C CYS A 62 7.75 -2.38 -6.27
N ALA A 63 8.98 -2.64 -5.86
CA ALA A 63 10.13 -1.85 -6.28
C ALA A 63 10.45 -2.12 -7.77
N ALA A 64 10.78 -1.07 -8.52
CA ALA A 64 11.13 -1.18 -9.93
C ALA A 64 12.32 -2.14 -10.13
N GLY A 65 12.20 -3.05 -11.10
CA GLY A 65 13.14 -4.13 -11.36
C GLY A 65 12.93 -5.40 -10.53
N THR A 66 11.81 -5.53 -9.81
CA THR A 66 11.47 -6.74 -9.02
C THR A 66 10.24 -7.48 -9.58
N GLN A 67 9.18 -7.70 -8.79
CA GLN A 67 8.03 -8.55 -9.13
C GLN A 67 7.01 -7.91 -10.08
N GLU A 68 7.47 -7.11 -11.05
CA GLU A 68 6.61 -6.33 -11.95
C GLU A 68 5.62 -7.19 -12.75
N HIS A 69 5.92 -8.47 -12.97
CA HIS A 69 5.08 -9.41 -13.73
C HIS A 69 3.81 -9.87 -12.99
N GLU A 70 3.71 -9.62 -11.68
CA GLU A 70 2.64 -10.03 -10.76
C GLU A 70 2.18 -8.85 -9.86
N THR A 71 2.38 -7.62 -10.36
CA THR A 71 2.09 -6.36 -9.62
C THR A 71 1.24 -5.37 -10.43
N VAL A 72 0.37 -4.61 -9.75
CA VAL A 72 -0.40 -3.49 -10.35
C VAL A 72 0.46 -2.27 -10.69
N LEU A 73 1.25 -1.78 -9.73
CA LEU A 73 2.07 -0.57 -9.84
C LEU A 73 3.54 -0.85 -9.45
N ARG A 74 4.48 -0.12 -10.03
CA ARG A 74 5.90 -0.14 -9.61
C ARG A 74 6.35 1.23 -9.13
N SER A 75 7.35 1.28 -8.26
CA SER A 75 7.99 2.53 -7.83
C SER A 75 9.49 2.39 -7.67
N ALA A 76 10.24 3.47 -7.91
CA ALA A 76 11.66 3.56 -7.57
C ALA A 76 11.91 3.88 -6.08
N VAL A 77 10.86 3.98 -5.26
CA VAL A 77 10.99 4.17 -3.81
C VAL A 77 11.70 2.99 -3.15
N LYS A 78 12.60 3.29 -2.22
CA LYS A 78 13.22 2.29 -1.36
C LYS A 78 12.25 1.91 -0.23
N ALA A 79 12.07 0.62 0.03
CA ALA A 79 11.07 0.15 1.01
C ALA A 79 11.30 0.69 2.43
N SER A 80 12.55 0.84 2.85
CA SER A 80 12.89 1.50 4.12
C SER A 80 12.53 2.98 4.16
N HIS A 81 12.51 3.69 3.02
CA HIS A 81 12.04 5.09 2.97
C HIS A 81 10.51 5.16 3.09
N LEU A 82 9.77 4.22 2.50
CA LEU A 82 8.33 4.11 2.69
C LEU A 82 8.00 3.83 4.17
N HIS A 83 8.68 2.86 4.78
CA HIS A 83 8.56 2.60 6.22
C HIS A 83 8.86 3.87 7.05
N GLN A 84 9.98 4.55 6.78
CA GLN A 84 10.35 5.78 7.47
C GLN A 84 9.31 6.89 7.30
N ALA A 85 8.72 7.05 6.12
CA ALA A 85 7.69 8.03 5.86
C ALA A 85 6.42 7.78 6.70
N LEU A 86 6.02 6.51 6.86
CA LEU A 86 4.89 6.12 7.71
C LEU A 86 5.18 6.39 9.19
N LEU A 87 6.42 6.16 9.67
CA LEU A 87 6.84 6.58 11.01
C LEU A 87 6.78 8.11 11.16
N MET A 88 7.18 8.88 10.14
CA MET A 88 7.21 10.35 10.17
C MET A 88 5.83 11.00 10.26
N ILE A 89 4.77 10.34 9.76
CA ILE A 89 3.37 10.77 9.96
C ILE A 89 2.77 10.28 11.30
N GLY A 90 3.58 9.66 12.15
CA GLY A 90 3.23 9.27 13.52
C GLY A 90 2.62 7.87 13.66
N LEU A 91 2.74 7.00 12.65
CA LEU A 91 2.36 5.60 12.77
C LEU A 91 3.47 4.77 13.42
N GLN A 92 3.12 3.57 13.87
CA GLN A 92 4.05 2.52 14.28
C GLN A 92 3.69 1.24 13.50
N PRO A 93 4.67 0.45 13.04
CA PRO A 93 4.39 -0.84 12.40
C PRO A 93 3.77 -1.80 13.42
N GLY A 94 2.92 -2.71 12.95
CA GLY A 94 2.44 -3.85 13.74
C GLY A 94 3.33 -5.08 13.58
N GLU A 95 2.74 -6.20 13.17
CA GLU A 95 3.42 -7.45 12.89
C GLU A 95 3.03 -7.97 11.50
N PRO A 96 3.97 -8.44 10.66
CA PRO A 96 3.65 -9.20 9.45
C PRO A 96 2.92 -10.51 9.75
N VAL A 97 2.40 -11.17 8.70
CA VAL A 97 1.83 -12.53 8.81
C VAL A 97 2.81 -13.47 9.51
N ARG A 98 2.32 -14.27 10.47
CA ARG A 98 3.18 -15.09 11.33
C ARG A 98 2.59 -16.47 11.61
N TYR A 99 3.37 -17.51 11.33
CA TYR A 99 3.03 -18.88 11.71
C TYR A 99 3.43 -19.17 13.17
N VAL A 100 2.46 -19.54 13.99
CA VAL A 100 2.63 -19.87 15.40
C VAL A 100 2.73 -21.39 15.56
N LYS A 101 3.96 -21.88 15.69
CA LYS A 101 4.29 -23.32 15.80
C LYS A 101 3.56 -24.03 16.95
N SER A 102 3.38 -23.37 18.10
CA SER A 102 2.73 -23.96 19.29
C SER A 102 1.24 -24.23 19.11
N THR A 103 0.58 -23.51 18.19
CA THR A 103 -0.86 -23.66 17.92
C THR A 103 -1.15 -24.19 16.52
N ASN A 104 -0.12 -24.43 15.69
CA ASN A 104 -0.24 -24.79 14.26
C ASN A 104 -1.22 -23.87 13.51
N LYS A 105 -1.03 -22.55 13.64
CA LYS A 105 -1.91 -21.53 13.05
C LYS A 105 -1.13 -20.36 12.48
N TRP A 106 -1.61 -19.84 11.35
CA TRP A 106 -1.25 -18.53 10.87
C TRP A 106 -2.03 -17.44 11.63
N LEU A 107 -1.33 -16.40 12.03
CA LEU A 107 -1.91 -15.13 12.47
C LEU A 107 -1.88 -14.15 11.29
N PRO A 108 -2.98 -13.42 11.03
CA PRO A 108 -3.02 -12.40 9.98
C PRO A 108 -2.00 -11.28 10.27
N PRO A 109 -1.61 -10.53 9.23
CA PRO A 109 -0.86 -9.29 9.43
C PRO A 109 -1.66 -8.30 10.30
N GLN A 110 -0.94 -7.54 11.11
CA GLN A 110 -1.49 -6.56 12.03
C GLN A 110 -0.75 -5.22 11.89
N GLY A 111 -1.46 -4.13 12.14
CA GLY A 111 -0.90 -2.77 12.08
C GLY A 111 -2.00 -1.71 12.16
N PRO A 112 -1.65 -0.42 12.24
CA PRO A 112 -2.63 0.63 12.08
C PRO A 112 -3.23 0.59 10.66
N PRO A 113 -4.56 0.78 10.52
CA PRO A 113 -5.22 0.70 9.23
C PRO A 113 -4.90 1.93 8.38
N LEU A 114 -4.74 1.71 7.08
CA LEU A 114 -4.41 2.69 6.06
C LEU A 114 -5.51 2.75 5.00
N GLN A 115 -5.84 3.96 4.56
CA GLN A 115 -6.44 4.19 3.26
C GLN A 115 -5.33 4.42 2.24
N ILE A 116 -5.52 3.88 1.04
CA ILE A 116 -4.60 4.10 -0.09
C ILE A 116 -5.42 4.46 -1.32
N THR A 117 -5.08 5.59 -1.92
CA THR A 117 -5.75 6.19 -3.07
C THR A 117 -4.76 6.34 -4.23
N ALA A 118 -5.15 5.93 -5.42
CA ALA A 118 -4.38 6.13 -6.65
C ALA A 118 -4.90 7.38 -7.37
N GLU A 119 -4.01 8.36 -7.55
CA GLU A 119 -4.24 9.58 -8.31
C GLU A 119 -3.45 9.54 -9.62
N PHE A 120 -4.12 9.73 -10.76
CA PHE A 120 -3.50 9.66 -12.08
C PHE A 120 -4.33 10.39 -13.14
N GLU A 121 -3.71 10.75 -14.27
CA GLU A 121 -4.47 11.21 -15.44
C GLU A 121 -4.96 10.02 -16.26
N ARG A 122 -6.23 10.04 -16.68
CA ARG A 122 -6.78 9.13 -17.69
C ARG A 122 -7.64 9.92 -18.67
N ASP A 123 -7.29 9.81 -19.95
CA ASP A 123 -8.01 10.42 -21.08
C ASP A 123 -8.32 11.92 -20.86
N GLY A 124 -7.33 12.68 -20.39
CA GLY A 124 -7.42 14.13 -20.12
C GLY A 124 -8.12 14.51 -18.82
N LYS A 125 -8.45 13.54 -17.95
CA LYS A 125 -9.10 13.78 -16.65
C LYS A 125 -8.24 13.27 -15.50
N ASN A 126 -8.11 14.08 -14.46
CA ASN A 126 -7.52 13.62 -13.20
C ASN A 126 -8.50 12.69 -12.49
N MET A 127 -8.07 11.46 -12.27
CA MET A 127 -8.77 10.43 -11.51
C MET A 127 -8.17 10.37 -10.10
N SER A 128 -9.03 10.13 -9.12
CA SER A 128 -8.64 9.76 -7.75
C SER A 128 -9.54 8.61 -7.34
N VAL A 129 -8.98 7.43 -7.13
CA VAL A 129 -9.73 6.19 -6.86
C VAL A 129 -9.07 5.38 -5.75
N PRO A 130 -9.83 4.75 -4.83
CA PRO A 130 -9.25 3.82 -3.87
C PRO A 130 -8.45 2.71 -4.55
N ALA A 131 -7.28 2.38 -4.01
CA ALA A 131 -6.30 1.48 -4.60
C ALA A 131 -6.86 0.11 -5.01
N TYR A 132 -7.70 -0.49 -4.15
CA TYR A 132 -8.31 -1.80 -4.40
C TYR A 132 -9.13 -1.83 -5.70
N ARG A 133 -9.68 -0.69 -6.16
CA ARG A 133 -10.49 -0.62 -7.39
C ARG A 133 -9.69 -0.90 -8.65
N LEU A 134 -8.36 -0.73 -8.61
CA LEU A 134 -7.45 -1.09 -9.71
C LEU A 134 -7.31 -2.61 -9.89
N MET A 135 -7.96 -3.42 -9.05
CA MET A 135 -7.97 -4.87 -9.11
C MET A 135 -9.39 -5.41 -9.20
N ARG A 136 -9.53 -6.58 -9.82
CA ARG A 136 -10.77 -7.34 -9.90
C ARG A 136 -10.51 -8.82 -9.76
N ASN A 137 -11.52 -9.59 -9.38
CA ASN A 137 -11.39 -11.02 -9.17
C ASN A 137 -11.25 -11.77 -10.51
N VAL A 138 -10.25 -12.64 -10.63
CA VAL A 138 -9.91 -13.40 -11.86
C VAL A 138 -11.09 -14.19 -12.40
N LYS A 139 -11.90 -14.80 -11.51
CA LYS A 139 -12.99 -15.71 -11.88
C LYS A 139 -14.30 -14.96 -12.16
N THR A 140 -14.68 -14.03 -11.28
CA THR A 140 -15.98 -13.34 -11.35
C THR A 140 -15.94 -12.02 -12.13
N LYS A 141 -14.74 -11.50 -12.42
CA LYS A 141 -14.47 -10.19 -13.03
C LYS A 141 -15.07 -8.99 -12.29
N LYS A 142 -15.52 -9.17 -11.05
CA LYS A 142 -16.01 -8.10 -10.17
C LYS A 142 -14.83 -7.35 -9.55
N GLU A 143 -14.97 -6.03 -9.44
CA GLU A 143 -14.04 -5.15 -8.70
C GLU A 143 -13.77 -5.71 -7.29
N MET A 144 -12.54 -5.56 -6.80
CA MET A 144 -12.18 -5.99 -5.44
C MET A 144 -13.08 -5.30 -4.40
N PRO A 145 -13.60 -6.02 -3.38
CA PRO A 145 -14.32 -5.39 -2.28
C PRO A 145 -13.50 -4.30 -1.58
N ALA A 146 -14.19 -3.31 -1.01
CA ALA A 146 -13.54 -2.25 -0.27
C ALA A 146 -12.82 -2.80 0.97
N LEU A 147 -11.56 -2.40 1.15
CA LEU A 147 -10.70 -2.80 2.26
C LEU A 147 -9.83 -1.65 2.75
N THR A 148 -9.35 -1.77 3.98
CA THR A 148 -8.26 -0.96 4.54
C THR A 148 -6.99 -1.80 4.58
N TRP A 149 -5.86 -1.23 4.18
CA TRP A 149 -4.56 -1.89 4.26
C TRP A 149 -3.99 -1.79 5.69
N VAL A 150 -2.97 -2.57 6.04
CA VAL A 150 -2.32 -2.50 7.36
C VAL A 150 -0.83 -2.21 7.24
N PHE A 151 -0.33 -1.25 8.02
CA PHE A 151 1.12 -1.00 8.12
C PHE A 151 1.77 -2.04 9.05
N THR A 152 2.23 -3.14 8.45
CA THR A 152 2.91 -4.24 9.16
C THR A 152 4.36 -3.89 9.48
N GLY A 153 5.00 -3.09 8.62
CA GLY A 153 6.45 -3.12 8.47
C GLY A 153 6.93 -4.47 7.89
N SER A 154 8.23 -4.57 7.60
CA SER A 154 8.87 -5.79 7.10
C SER A 154 9.86 -6.31 8.14
N ARG A 155 10.10 -7.62 8.18
CA ARG A 155 11.10 -8.19 9.10
C ARG A 155 12.52 -7.81 8.71
N LEU A 156 13.43 -7.95 9.68
CA LEU A 156 14.86 -8.05 9.39
C LEU A 156 15.20 -9.48 8.96
N MET A 157 16.14 -9.59 8.03
CA MET A 157 16.80 -10.84 7.66
C MET A 157 17.93 -11.14 8.66
N ASP A 158 18.43 -12.39 8.65
CA ASP A 158 19.46 -12.85 9.60
C ASP A 158 20.78 -12.06 9.51
N ASP A 159 21.04 -11.42 8.36
CA ASP A 159 22.20 -10.53 8.13
C ASP A 159 21.92 -9.05 8.51
N GLY A 160 20.78 -8.76 9.14
CA GLY A 160 20.37 -7.44 9.58
C GLY A 160 19.78 -6.54 8.48
N LYS A 161 19.66 -7.00 7.23
CA LYS A 161 18.99 -6.22 6.18
C LYS A 161 17.48 -6.16 6.40
N TYR A 162 16.87 -5.03 6.06
CA TYR A 162 15.43 -4.88 5.99
C TYR A 162 14.89 -5.68 4.80
N ALA A 163 14.04 -6.69 5.03
CA ALA A 163 13.74 -7.67 3.98
C ALA A 163 13.08 -7.05 2.75
N ALA A 164 12.17 -6.09 2.94
CA ALA A 164 11.54 -5.36 1.83
C ALA A 164 12.53 -4.55 0.96
N ASP A 165 13.68 -4.12 1.49
CA ASP A 165 14.73 -3.49 0.67
C ASP A 165 15.47 -4.50 -0.23
N VAL A 166 15.44 -5.79 0.14
CA VAL A 166 16.09 -6.88 -0.59
C VAL A 166 15.13 -7.50 -1.60
N THR A 167 13.84 -7.65 -1.25
CA THR A 167 12.83 -8.26 -2.12
C THR A 167 12.08 -7.26 -3.00
N GLY A 168 12.00 -5.99 -2.59
CA GLY A 168 11.20 -4.97 -3.26
C GLY A 168 9.70 -5.00 -2.92
N TYR A 169 9.29 -5.72 -1.86
CA TYR A 169 7.87 -5.89 -1.53
C TYR A 169 7.36 -4.67 -0.76
N LEU A 170 6.56 -3.82 -1.42
CA LEU A 170 6.08 -2.56 -0.82
C LEU A 170 4.64 -2.68 -0.31
N ILE A 171 3.71 -3.16 -1.15
CA ILE A 171 2.31 -3.38 -0.80
C ILE A 171 1.86 -4.72 -1.41
N SER A 172 1.47 -5.68 -0.57
CA SER A 172 1.06 -7.03 -1.00
C SER A 172 -0.46 -7.23 -0.94
N VAL A 173 -0.98 -8.13 -1.78
CA VAL A 173 -2.40 -8.55 -1.82
C VAL A 173 -2.59 -10.07 -1.55
N VAL A 174 -1.49 -10.75 -1.27
CA VAL A 174 -1.38 -12.02 -0.56
C VAL A 174 -0.31 -11.85 0.51
N ASN A 175 -0.38 -12.58 1.62
CA ASN A 175 0.45 -12.18 2.77
C ASN A 175 1.91 -12.65 2.64
N PHE A 176 2.83 -11.74 2.95
CA PHE A 176 4.25 -12.04 3.07
C PHE A 176 4.84 -11.42 4.33
N ASP A 177 5.69 -12.17 5.05
CA ASP A 177 6.41 -11.65 6.22
C ASP A 177 7.50 -10.60 5.86
N LEU A 178 7.66 -10.33 4.56
CA LEU A 178 8.67 -9.46 3.97
C LEU A 178 8.10 -8.14 3.40
N THR A 179 6.78 -7.94 3.35
CA THR A 179 6.18 -6.71 2.78
C THR A 179 6.19 -5.54 3.78
N VAL A 180 5.95 -4.30 3.33
CA VAL A 180 5.84 -3.13 4.25
C VAL A 180 4.39 -2.85 4.65
N ILE A 181 3.46 -3.07 3.72
CA ILE A 181 2.02 -2.91 3.88
C ILE A 181 1.36 -4.17 3.32
N ASP A 182 0.40 -4.73 4.05
CA ASP A 182 -0.32 -5.95 3.68
C ASP A 182 -1.83 -5.71 3.71
N ILE A 183 -2.61 -6.69 3.26
CA ILE A 183 -4.05 -6.77 3.53
C ILE A 183 -4.29 -7.41 4.91
N PRO A 184 -5.37 -7.03 5.64
CA PRO A 184 -5.60 -7.49 7.00
C PRO A 184 -6.12 -8.94 7.09
N GLU A 185 -6.69 -9.48 6.01
CA GLU A 185 -7.14 -10.86 5.95
C GLU A 185 -6.00 -11.85 5.65
N LEU A 186 -6.18 -13.11 6.05
CA LEU A 186 -5.31 -14.20 5.61
C LEU A 186 -5.58 -14.54 4.14
N ALA A 187 -4.57 -14.33 3.29
CA ALA A 187 -4.57 -14.65 1.88
C ALA A 187 -3.28 -15.39 1.48
N SER A 188 -3.46 -16.52 0.82
CA SER A 188 -2.37 -17.44 0.46
C SER A 188 -1.64 -16.97 -0.81
N SER A 189 -0.31 -17.03 -0.78
CA SER A 189 0.58 -16.81 -1.94
C SER A 189 0.82 -18.09 -2.77
N ALA A 190 -0.09 -19.07 -2.69
CA ALA A 190 -0.03 -20.26 -3.54
C ALA A 190 -0.73 -19.96 -4.89
N ASN A 191 -0.11 -20.33 -6.00
CA ASN A 191 -0.55 -19.96 -7.35
C ASN A 191 -2.03 -20.29 -7.64
N GLU A 192 -2.49 -21.45 -7.18
CA GLU A 192 -3.87 -21.93 -7.33
C GLU A 192 -4.90 -21.16 -6.49
N THR A 193 -4.43 -20.37 -5.51
CA THR A 193 -5.25 -19.54 -4.61
C THR A 193 -5.26 -18.04 -4.99
N LEU A 194 -4.47 -17.61 -5.98
CA LEU A 194 -4.42 -16.20 -6.38
C LEU A 194 -5.76 -15.75 -6.99
N GLU A 195 -6.39 -14.74 -6.37
CA GLU A 195 -7.76 -14.32 -6.72
C GLU A 195 -7.83 -13.08 -7.61
N TRP A 196 -6.76 -12.28 -7.70
CA TRP A 196 -6.81 -10.91 -8.23
C TRP A 196 -6.06 -10.75 -9.55
N GLU A 197 -6.63 -9.97 -10.47
CA GLU A 197 -5.99 -9.47 -11.69
C GLU A 197 -6.14 -7.95 -11.77
N ILE A 198 -5.36 -7.30 -12.64
CA ILE A 198 -5.53 -5.88 -12.96
C ILE A 198 -6.94 -5.64 -13.49
N ASN A 199 -7.59 -4.59 -13.01
CA ASN A 199 -8.89 -4.14 -13.50
C ASN A 199 -8.73 -3.18 -14.70
N PRO A 200 -8.97 -3.62 -15.95
CA PRO A 200 -8.83 -2.79 -17.15
C PRO A 200 -9.84 -1.64 -17.18
N ASP A 201 -10.94 -1.75 -16.43
CA ASP A 201 -11.99 -0.73 -16.39
C ASP A 201 -11.52 0.51 -15.63
N THR A 202 -10.54 0.39 -14.74
CA THR A 202 -10.04 1.47 -13.86
C THR A 202 -8.57 1.83 -14.06
N ILE A 203 -7.69 0.85 -14.34
CA ILE A 203 -6.24 1.06 -14.48
C ILE A 203 -5.92 2.13 -15.55
N PRO A 204 -4.94 3.02 -15.34
CA PRO A 204 -4.41 3.84 -16.42
C PRO A 204 -3.53 3.01 -17.36
N LYS A 205 -3.11 3.61 -18.47
CA LYS A 205 -2.26 2.95 -19.47
C LYS A 205 -0.90 2.56 -18.85
N GLN A 206 -0.30 1.47 -19.33
CA GLN A 206 1.04 1.05 -18.90
C GLN A 206 2.05 2.20 -18.98
N GLY A 207 2.88 2.36 -17.95
CA GLY A 207 3.86 3.45 -17.82
C GLY A 207 3.26 4.82 -17.46
N ALA A 208 1.93 4.95 -17.33
CA ALA A 208 1.33 6.17 -16.81
C ALA A 208 1.78 6.44 -15.38
N LYS A 209 2.06 7.72 -15.08
CA LYS A 209 2.45 8.17 -13.74
C LYS A 209 1.24 8.15 -12.81
N VAL A 210 1.44 7.57 -11.63
CA VAL A 210 0.44 7.45 -10.56
C VAL A 210 1.06 8.00 -9.28
N TRP A 211 0.33 8.83 -8.56
CA TRP A 211 0.62 9.10 -7.15
C TRP A 211 -0.20 8.15 -6.29
N LEU A 212 0.46 7.32 -5.50
CA LEU A 212 -0.22 6.61 -4.41
C LEU A 212 -0.21 7.47 -3.16
N VAL A 213 -1.39 7.86 -2.71
CA VAL A 213 -1.62 8.64 -1.50
C VAL A 213 -1.98 7.67 -0.39
N ILE A 214 -1.19 7.66 0.69
CA ILE A 214 -1.32 6.76 1.84
C ILE A 214 -1.56 7.61 3.08
N GLU A 215 -2.62 7.29 3.81
CA GLU A 215 -3.05 8.01 5.01
C GLU A 215 -3.65 7.04 6.06
N PRO A 216 -3.61 7.37 7.37
CA PRO A 216 -4.26 6.57 8.40
C PRO A 216 -5.78 6.55 8.19
N ALA A 217 -6.41 5.37 8.19
CA ALA A 217 -7.84 5.20 7.87
C ALA A 217 -8.85 5.77 8.90
N GLY A 218 -8.37 6.58 9.86
CA GLY A 218 -9.12 6.98 11.05
C GLY A 218 -9.53 5.78 11.92
N LYS A 219 -10.49 5.99 12.82
CA LYS A 219 -11.27 4.87 13.38
C LYS A 219 -12.28 4.47 12.32
N VAL A 220 -12.00 3.37 11.62
CA VAL A 220 -12.87 2.82 10.57
C VAL A 220 -14.29 2.63 11.12
N GLN A 221 -15.26 3.32 10.55
CA GLN A 221 -16.67 2.97 10.72
C GLN A 221 -16.95 1.73 9.87
N ALA A 222 -17.64 0.75 10.47
CA ALA A 222 -18.14 -0.41 9.74
C ALA A 222 -19.10 0.01 8.61
N PRO A 223 -19.34 -0.83 7.59
CA PRO A 223 -20.09 -0.44 6.39
C PRO A 223 -21.46 0.16 6.70
N HIS A 224 -21.75 1.33 6.10
CA HIS A 224 -23.05 1.98 6.24
C HIS A 224 -24.18 1.13 5.67
N GLY A 225 -25.19 0.87 6.50
CA GLY A 225 -26.55 0.62 6.04
C GLY A 225 -27.21 1.91 5.54
N ASP A 226 -28.28 1.75 4.76
CA ASP A 226 -28.90 2.77 3.92
C ASP A 226 -29.12 4.17 4.51
N ASN A 227 -28.83 5.17 3.66
CA ASN A 227 -29.18 6.59 3.84
C ASN A 227 -30.70 6.81 3.65
N PRO A 228 -31.29 7.90 4.15
CA PRO A 228 -31.75 8.88 3.16
C PRO A 228 -31.74 10.37 3.56
N ARG A 229 -31.15 11.19 2.67
CA ARG A 229 -31.61 12.55 2.26
C ARG A 229 -31.46 13.66 3.32
N GLN A 230 -31.29 14.95 2.99
CA GLN A 230 -31.37 15.76 1.75
C GLN A 230 -30.37 16.95 1.92
N SER A 231 -29.66 17.43 0.88
CA SER A 231 -29.91 18.68 0.11
C SER A 231 -29.85 19.98 0.96
N ASP A 232 -29.31 21.14 0.54
CA ASP A 232 -29.14 21.74 -0.80
C ASP A 232 -27.99 22.80 -0.87
N ALA A 233 -27.64 23.19 -2.11
CA ALA A 233 -27.22 24.53 -2.57
C ALA A 233 -25.94 25.23 -2.04
N GLU A 234 -24.94 25.30 -2.93
CA GLU A 234 -24.14 26.52 -3.20
C GLU A 234 -25.04 27.59 -3.89
N PRO A 235 -24.75 28.91 -3.88
CA PRO A 235 -23.69 29.45 -4.76
C PRO A 235 -23.00 30.80 -4.38
N ALA A 236 -21.92 31.08 -5.13
CA ALA A 236 -21.44 32.40 -5.63
C ALA A 236 -20.63 33.38 -4.75
N SER A 237 -19.41 33.67 -5.23
CA SER A 237 -18.56 34.88 -5.01
C SER A 237 -18.91 35.98 -6.07
N PRO A 238 -18.16 37.10 -6.28
CA PRO A 238 -16.96 37.72 -5.64
C PRO A 238 -17.29 39.21 -5.24
N PRO A 239 -16.48 40.30 -5.40
CA PRO A 239 -15.02 40.51 -5.63
C PRO A 239 -14.37 41.65 -4.76
N ALA A 240 -13.08 41.96 -5.07
CA ALA A 240 -12.37 43.26 -4.88
C ALA A 240 -12.02 43.72 -3.42
N GLN A 241 -10.91 44.43 -3.13
CA GLN A 241 -9.76 44.92 -3.91
C GLN A 241 -8.56 45.30 -2.98
N VAL A 242 -7.33 45.29 -3.53
CA VAL A 242 -6.17 46.19 -3.28
C VAL A 242 -5.67 46.48 -1.84
N GLY A 243 -4.34 46.34 -1.63
CA GLY A 243 -3.60 47.30 -0.78
C GLY A 243 -2.26 46.86 -0.19
N GLY A 244 -1.17 47.53 -0.61
CA GLY A 244 0.06 47.72 0.19
C GLY A 244 1.08 46.58 0.20
N GLY A 245 2.34 46.89 -0.15
CA GLY A 245 3.48 45.97 0.00
C GLY A 245 4.46 46.44 1.08
N ASN A 246 5.44 45.58 1.40
CA ASN A 246 6.86 45.96 1.29
C ASN A 246 7.78 44.74 1.45
N ASP A 247 8.97 44.89 0.88
CA ASP A 247 10.18 44.07 0.91
C ASP A 247 10.35 43.03 2.05
N GLN A 248 10.85 41.84 1.67
CA GLN A 248 11.88 41.02 2.34
C GLN A 248 12.23 39.81 1.41
N PRO A 249 13.35 39.08 1.60
CA PRO A 249 14.26 38.78 0.48
C PRO A 249 13.88 37.61 -0.42
N VAL A 250 14.23 37.75 -1.71
CA VAL A 250 14.18 36.67 -2.71
C VAL A 250 15.23 35.60 -2.36
N LEU A 251 14.77 34.46 -1.85
CA LEU A 251 15.62 33.26 -1.75
C LEU A 251 15.76 32.62 -3.13
N SER A 252 17.00 32.46 -3.57
CA SER A 252 17.39 31.92 -4.86
C SER A 252 16.93 30.47 -5.04
N PRO A 253 16.58 30.03 -6.27
CA PRO A 253 16.34 28.62 -6.54
C PRO A 253 17.62 27.81 -6.30
N VAL A 254 17.51 26.70 -5.56
CA VAL A 254 18.58 25.71 -5.45
C VAL A 254 18.81 25.13 -6.85
N LYS A 255 19.86 25.60 -7.52
CA LYS A 255 20.29 25.00 -8.79
C LYS A 255 20.72 23.56 -8.51
N VAL A 256 20.12 22.62 -9.23
CA VAL A 256 20.63 21.26 -9.32
C VAL A 256 22.05 21.34 -9.87
N ASP A 257 23.03 20.88 -9.09
CA ASP A 257 24.42 20.81 -9.54
C ASP A 257 24.56 19.64 -10.52
N GLU A 258 24.28 19.95 -11.78
CA GLU A 258 24.33 19.02 -12.90
C GLU A 258 25.76 18.47 -13.12
N GLN A 259 26.79 19.24 -12.76
CA GLN A 259 28.18 18.79 -12.77
C GLN A 259 28.41 17.73 -11.69
N ARG A 260 27.88 17.94 -10.48
CA ARG A 260 27.97 16.97 -9.39
C ARG A 260 27.21 15.68 -9.68
N ILE A 261 26.05 15.75 -10.34
CA ILE A 261 25.33 14.55 -10.79
C ILE A 261 26.15 13.78 -11.83
N GLN A 262 26.77 14.49 -12.79
CA GLN A 262 27.64 13.86 -13.79
C GLN A 262 28.93 13.26 -13.18
N GLU A 263 29.50 13.89 -12.15
CA GLU A 263 30.61 13.30 -11.37
C GLU A 263 30.19 12.00 -10.70
N LEU A 264 29.05 12.00 -9.99
CA LEU A 264 28.54 10.80 -9.31
C LEU A 264 28.24 9.67 -10.30
N ARG A 265 27.69 9.99 -11.48
CA ARG A 265 27.49 9.02 -12.56
C ARG A 265 28.81 8.45 -13.06
N ARG A 266 29.81 9.28 -13.36
CA ARG A 266 31.15 8.83 -13.76
C ARG A 266 31.84 8.01 -12.67
N HIS A 267 31.61 8.33 -11.40
CA HIS A 267 32.16 7.59 -10.26
C HIS A 267 31.51 6.19 -10.16
N TRP A 268 30.19 6.11 -10.31
CA TRP A 268 29.47 4.84 -10.39
C TRP A 268 29.89 4.00 -11.60
N GLU A 269 30.01 4.62 -12.78
CA GLU A 269 30.50 3.96 -14.00
C GLU A 269 31.89 3.38 -13.80
N LYS A 270 32.80 4.13 -13.16
CA LYS A 270 34.17 3.67 -12.89
C LYS A 270 34.26 2.52 -11.88
N LEU A 271 33.36 2.48 -10.88
CA LEU A 271 33.40 1.48 -9.80
C LEU A 271 32.55 0.24 -10.09
N VAL A 272 31.37 0.41 -10.69
CA VAL A 272 30.34 -0.64 -10.78
C VAL A 272 30.26 -1.25 -12.17
N ALA A 273 30.41 -0.46 -13.25
CA ALA A 273 30.30 -0.98 -14.62
C ALA A 273 31.33 -2.08 -14.97
N PRO A 274 32.61 -2.05 -14.51
CA PRO A 274 33.55 -3.15 -14.72
C PRO A 274 33.10 -4.47 -14.09
N HIS A 275 32.29 -4.41 -13.03
CA HIS A 275 31.78 -5.57 -12.30
C HIS A 275 30.39 -6.03 -12.80
N ALA A 276 29.81 -5.36 -13.80
CA ALA A 276 28.47 -5.67 -14.30
C ALA A 276 28.32 -7.11 -14.82
N GLY A 277 29.38 -7.70 -15.39
CA GLY A 277 29.40 -9.11 -15.78
C GLY A 277 29.28 -10.06 -14.58
N ALA A 278 30.11 -9.85 -13.56
CA ALA A 278 30.09 -10.65 -12.32
C ALA A 278 28.76 -10.49 -11.56
N LEU A 279 28.19 -9.28 -11.51
CA LEU A 279 26.88 -9.02 -10.90
C LEU A 279 25.75 -9.76 -11.63
N ARG A 280 25.73 -9.73 -12.98
CA ARG A 280 24.76 -10.51 -13.77
C ARG A 280 24.93 -12.02 -13.57
N GLN A 281 26.18 -12.51 -13.53
CA GLN A 281 26.45 -13.93 -13.31
C GLN A 281 26.00 -14.37 -11.92
N ALA A 282 26.26 -13.58 -10.86
CA ALA A 282 25.79 -13.84 -9.52
C ALA A 282 24.26 -13.85 -9.43
N ALA A 283 23.58 -12.89 -10.07
CA ALA A 283 22.12 -12.84 -10.16
C ALA A 283 21.54 -14.07 -10.89
N GLN A 284 22.13 -14.47 -12.02
CA GLN A 284 21.72 -15.66 -12.75
C GLN A 284 21.94 -16.94 -11.93
N THR A 285 23.10 -17.11 -11.30
CA THR A 285 23.38 -18.27 -10.42
C THR A 285 22.41 -18.32 -9.25
N HIS A 286 22.04 -17.18 -8.67
CA HIS A 286 21.02 -17.13 -7.61
C HIS A 286 19.64 -17.57 -8.14
N TYR A 287 19.23 -17.07 -9.30
CA TYR A 287 17.99 -17.47 -9.98
C TYR A 287 17.95 -18.98 -10.30
N ASP A 288 19.06 -19.54 -10.78
CA ASP A 288 19.18 -20.97 -11.10
C ASP A 288 19.06 -21.85 -9.84
N VAL A 289 19.65 -21.42 -8.72
CA VAL A 289 19.53 -22.08 -7.41
C VAL A 289 18.10 -22.02 -6.88
N ILE A 290 17.44 -20.85 -6.94
CA ILE A 290 16.02 -20.73 -6.54
C ILE A 290 15.12 -21.65 -7.37
N ASN A 291 15.35 -21.74 -8.68
CA ASN A 291 14.60 -22.65 -9.54
C ASN A 291 14.90 -24.14 -9.27
N ALA A 292 16.13 -24.50 -8.87
CA ALA A 292 16.44 -25.84 -8.41
C ALA A 292 15.70 -26.19 -7.10
N LEU A 293 15.67 -25.26 -6.14
CA LEU A 293 14.94 -25.44 -4.88
C LEU A 293 13.42 -25.56 -5.10
N ARG A 294 12.84 -24.75 -6.00
CA ARG A 294 11.41 -24.87 -6.39
C ARG A 294 11.08 -26.24 -7.01
N ARG A 295 11.96 -26.81 -7.84
CA ARG A 295 11.78 -28.16 -8.40
C ARG A 295 11.83 -29.25 -7.33
N GLU A 296 12.75 -29.14 -6.38
CA GLU A 296 12.83 -30.12 -5.27
C GLU A 296 11.64 -29.99 -4.31
N GLN A 297 11.14 -28.78 -4.06
CA GLN A 297 9.89 -28.56 -3.33
C GLN A 297 8.72 -29.27 -4.01
N GLN A 298 8.55 -29.13 -5.33
CA GLN A 298 7.50 -29.84 -6.05
C GLN A 298 7.67 -31.37 -5.94
N ARG A 299 8.89 -31.88 -6.09
CA ARG A 299 9.18 -33.32 -5.96
C ARG A 299 8.74 -33.88 -4.59
N LEU A 300 8.96 -33.11 -3.52
CA LEU A 300 8.56 -33.49 -2.16
C LEU A 300 7.03 -33.44 -1.96
N ILE A 301 6.33 -32.50 -2.62
CA ILE A 301 4.85 -32.45 -2.64
C ILE A 301 4.29 -33.70 -3.34
N ASP A 302 4.79 -34.01 -4.56
CA ASP A 302 4.36 -35.18 -5.34
C ASP A 302 4.60 -36.50 -4.56
N GLU A 303 5.68 -36.57 -3.78
CA GLU A 303 6.03 -37.70 -2.92
C GLU A 303 5.10 -37.81 -1.69
N ALA A 304 4.73 -36.68 -1.07
CA ALA A 304 3.73 -36.65 0.00
C ALA A 304 2.34 -37.09 -0.49
N ASP A 305 1.89 -36.62 -1.65
CA ASP A 305 0.63 -37.04 -2.29
C ASP A 305 0.62 -38.53 -2.66
N ARG A 306 1.79 -39.11 -2.94
CA ARG A 306 1.93 -40.56 -3.14
C ARG A 306 1.78 -41.32 -1.81
N ILE A 307 2.36 -40.83 -0.72
CA ILE A 307 2.22 -41.42 0.61
C ILE A 307 0.76 -41.36 1.08
N GLN A 308 0.08 -40.22 0.89
CA GLN A 308 -1.33 -40.07 1.28
C GLN A 308 -2.23 -41.09 0.58
N ARG A 309 -2.06 -41.31 -0.73
CA ARG A 309 -2.83 -42.34 -1.47
C ARG A 309 -2.64 -43.75 -0.91
N VAL A 310 -1.43 -44.11 -0.48
CA VAL A 310 -1.16 -45.42 0.15
C VAL A 310 -1.82 -45.52 1.52
N ILE A 311 -1.88 -44.43 2.30
CA ILE A 311 -2.63 -44.38 3.57
C ILE A 311 -4.13 -44.61 3.31
N ASP A 312 -4.69 -43.95 2.30
CA ASP A 312 -6.12 -44.06 1.95
C ASP A 312 -6.49 -45.47 1.46
N GLU A 313 -5.61 -46.13 0.69
CA GLU A 313 -5.75 -47.53 0.28
C GLU A 313 -5.73 -48.47 1.50
N LEU A 314 -4.73 -48.36 2.37
CA LEU A 314 -4.63 -49.20 3.58
C LEU A 314 -5.83 -49.01 4.53
N GLN A 315 -6.38 -47.80 4.63
CA GLN A 315 -7.59 -47.53 5.41
C GLN A 315 -8.82 -48.21 4.79
N ARG A 316 -8.95 -48.22 3.46
CA ARG A 316 -10.04 -48.93 2.75
C ARG A 316 -9.93 -50.45 2.96
N ASP A 317 -8.76 -51.02 2.75
CA ASP A 317 -8.53 -52.46 2.95
C ASP A 317 -8.87 -52.88 4.40
N TYR A 318 -8.47 -52.07 5.38
CA TYR A 318 -8.83 -52.30 6.78
C TYR A 318 -10.35 -52.23 7.03
N GLN A 319 -11.06 -51.27 6.43
CA GLN A 319 -12.52 -51.17 6.52
C GLN A 319 -13.21 -52.39 5.89
N ASP A 320 -12.77 -52.84 4.71
CA ASP A 320 -13.32 -54.01 4.03
C ASP A 320 -13.08 -55.31 4.82
N MET A 321 -11.96 -55.42 5.53
CA MET A 321 -11.66 -56.55 6.43
C MET A 321 -12.45 -56.52 7.74
N THR A 322 -12.83 -55.34 8.24
CA THR A 322 -13.46 -55.18 9.58
C THR A 322 -14.96 -54.96 9.55
N THR A 323 -15.55 -54.65 8.40
CA THR A 323 -16.99 -54.45 8.25
C THR A 323 -17.72 -55.81 8.19
N PRO A 324 -18.68 -56.10 9.11
CA PRO A 324 -19.42 -57.35 9.08
C PRO A 324 -20.27 -57.47 7.80
N ARG A 325 -20.13 -58.57 7.08
CA ARG A 325 -21.02 -58.87 5.94
C ARG A 325 -22.43 -59.22 6.46
N PRO A 326 -23.50 -58.73 5.81
CA PRO A 326 -24.86 -59.10 6.19
C PRO A 326 -25.07 -60.60 6.03
N ALA A 327 -25.77 -61.21 6.99
CA ALA A 327 -26.11 -62.63 6.91
C ALA A 327 -27.01 -62.89 5.67
N PRO A 328 -26.84 -64.04 4.99
CA PRO A 328 -27.70 -64.40 3.87
C PRO A 328 -29.17 -64.51 4.33
N PRO A 329 -30.15 -64.13 3.49
CA PRO A 329 -31.56 -64.29 3.82
C PRO A 329 -31.89 -65.77 4.04
N GLN A 330 -32.72 -66.03 5.07
CA GLN A 330 -33.21 -67.37 5.44
C GLN A 330 -34.38 -67.83 4.55
#